data_AF-A0AAW7AHS3-F1
#
_entry.id   AF-A0AAW7AHS3-F1
#
_cell.length_a   1.000
_cell.length_b   1.000
_cell.length_c   1.000
_cell.angle_alpha   90.00
_cell.angle_beta   90.00
_cell.angle_gamma   90.00
#
_symmetry.space_group_name_H-M   'P 1'
#
loop_
_entity.id
_entity.type
_entity.pdbx_description
1 polymer ?
#
loop_
_entity_poly.entity_id
_entity_poly.type
_entity_poly.pdbx_seq_one_letter_code
_entity_poly.pdbx_strand_id
1 'polypeptide(L)'
;MTIQTHNTAFSLYAAMKVSTAQTIPGTLTLLNDEIPFQASRPLKGTENKDAFHFNEVKNVKFGFSFSPFRIVIIDNDGESWIFDQVNRKDGKRFVELYNSINKIKEENHSYYRN
;
A
#
# COMPACT_ATOMS: atom_id res chain seq x y z
N MET A 1 4.33 26.53 -17.68
CA MET A 1 4.77 25.14 -17.92
C MET A 1 4.52 24.36 -16.65
N THR A 2 3.37 23.70 -16.54
CA THR A 2 3.02 22.86 -15.39
C THR A 2 3.70 21.52 -15.58
N ILE A 3 4.63 21.21 -14.68
CA ILE A 3 5.34 19.93 -14.67
C ILE A 3 4.28 18.86 -14.41
N GLN A 4 3.86 18.16 -15.45
CA GLN A 4 3.15 16.89 -15.32
C GLN A 4 4.19 15.90 -14.79
N THR A 5 4.35 15.84 -13.48
CA THR A 5 4.93 14.66 -12.83
C THR A 5 3.98 13.52 -13.15
N HIS A 6 4.30 12.75 -14.18
CA HIS A 6 3.69 11.45 -14.41
C HIS A 6 3.90 10.62 -13.14
N ASN A 7 2.88 10.65 -12.28
CA ASN A 7 2.78 9.85 -11.07
C ASN A 7 2.97 8.40 -11.48
N THR A 8 4.07 7.79 -11.06
CA THR A 8 4.31 6.36 -11.24
C THR A 8 3.37 5.61 -10.31
N ALA A 9 2.08 5.59 -10.66
CA ALA A 9 1.07 4.83 -9.95
C ALA A 9 1.27 3.35 -10.29
N PHE A 10 1.67 2.54 -9.32
CA PHE A 10 1.70 1.08 -9.47
C PHE A 10 0.51 0.48 -8.73
N SER A 11 -0.43 -0.06 -9.47
CA SER A 11 -1.64 -0.67 -8.91
C SER A 11 -1.60 -2.18 -8.99
N LEU A 12 -2.15 -2.84 -7.97
CA LEU A 12 -2.38 -4.28 -7.96
C LEU A 12 -3.74 -4.61 -7.36
N TYR A 13 -4.25 -5.79 -7.70
CA TYR A 13 -5.41 -6.35 -7.04
C TYR A 13 -5.04 -6.93 -5.67
N ALA A 14 -5.85 -6.65 -4.66
CA ALA A 14 -5.72 -7.26 -3.34
C ALA A 14 -7.06 -7.28 -2.59
N ALA A 15 -7.19 -8.15 -1.60
CA ALA A 15 -8.38 -8.24 -0.75
C ALA A 15 -8.03 -7.84 0.69
N MET A 16 -8.56 -6.71 1.15
CA MET A 16 -8.37 -6.24 2.53
C MET A 16 -9.07 -7.19 3.50
N LYS A 17 -8.37 -7.65 4.53
CA LYS A 17 -8.93 -8.51 5.56
C LYS A 17 -9.58 -7.66 6.65
N VAL A 18 -10.90 -7.77 6.78
CA VAL A 18 -11.70 -7.06 7.80
C VAL A 18 -11.88 -7.93 9.05
N SER A 19 -12.01 -9.23 8.87
CA SER A 19 -12.08 -10.21 9.96
C SER A 19 -11.50 -11.56 9.51
N THR A 20 -11.59 -12.58 10.35
CA THR A 20 -11.16 -13.95 9.98
C THR A 20 -11.96 -14.54 8.83
N ALA A 21 -13.23 -14.14 8.67
CA ALA A 21 -14.16 -14.68 7.69
C ALA A 21 -14.52 -13.71 6.55
N GLN A 22 -14.12 -12.43 6.65
CA GLN A 22 -14.52 -11.40 5.69
C GLN A 22 -13.32 -10.67 5.12
N THR A 23 -13.30 -10.60 3.79
CA THR A 23 -12.38 -9.77 3.03
C THR A 23 -13.13 -8.87 2.05
N ILE A 24 -12.57 -7.69 1.78
CA ILE A 24 -13.07 -6.74 0.81
C ILE A 24 -12.10 -6.75 -0.38
N PRO A 25 -12.49 -7.30 -1.54
CA PRO A 25 -11.66 -7.26 -2.74
C PRO A 25 -11.56 -5.83 -3.28
N GLY A 26 -10.40 -5.46 -3.81
CA GLY A 26 -10.17 -4.12 -4.33
C GLY A 26 -8.84 -3.95 -5.05
N THR A 27 -8.49 -2.69 -5.27
CA THR A 27 -7.24 -2.28 -5.90
C THR A 27 -6.43 -1.47 -4.90
N LEU A 28 -5.19 -1.91 -4.66
CA LEU A 28 -4.19 -1.18 -3.89
C LEU A 28 -3.28 -0.45 -4.87
N THR A 29 -3.19 0.88 -4.75
CA THR A 29 -2.36 1.70 -5.65
C THR A 29 -1.25 2.35 -4.86
N LEU A 30 -0.02 2.23 -5.33
CA LEU A 30 1.14 2.94 -4.78
C LEU A 30 1.29 4.27 -5.51
N LEU A 31 1.13 5.36 -4.78
CA LEU A 31 1.46 6.71 -5.24
C LEU A 31 2.80 7.16 -4.62
N ASN A 32 3.19 8.40 -4.87
CA ASN A 32 4.46 8.93 -4.38
C ASN A 32 4.45 9.19 -2.87
N ASP A 33 3.28 9.37 -2.26
CA ASP A 33 3.09 9.83 -0.89
C ASP A 33 2.04 9.08 -0.08
N GLU A 34 1.26 8.24 -0.74
CA GLU A 34 0.24 7.43 -0.11
C GLU A 34 0.01 6.12 -0.84
N ILE A 35 -0.69 5.22 -0.17
CA ILE A 35 -1.19 3.97 -0.72
C ILE A 35 -2.72 3.99 -0.59
N PRO A 36 -3.48 4.42 -1.61
CA PRO A 36 -4.92 4.27 -1.59
C PRO A 36 -5.36 2.83 -1.83
N PHE A 37 -6.41 2.42 -1.12
CA PHE A 37 -7.16 1.21 -1.36
C PHE A 37 -8.58 1.55 -1.79
N GLN A 38 -9.01 0.98 -2.91
CA GLN A 38 -10.37 1.15 -3.41
C GLN A 38 -11.04 -0.21 -3.55
N ALA A 39 -12.15 -0.43 -2.85
CA ALA A 39 -12.92 -1.66 -2.97
C ALA A 39 -13.57 -1.79 -4.35
N SER A 40 -13.63 -3.03 -4.81
CA SER A 40 -14.33 -3.43 -6.02
C SER A 40 -15.84 -3.28 -5.81
N ARG A 41 -16.56 -2.85 -6.87
CA ARG A 41 -18.02 -2.80 -6.83
C ARG A 41 -18.60 -4.21 -6.62
N PRO A 42 -19.67 -4.38 -5.83
CA PRO A 42 -20.54 -3.36 -5.23
C PRO A 42 -20.06 -2.80 -3.87
N LEU A 43 -18.93 -3.25 -3.34
CA LEU A 43 -18.44 -2.93 -1.99
C LEU A 43 -17.68 -1.59 -1.90
N LYS A 44 -17.81 -0.73 -2.92
CA LYS A 44 -17.18 0.59 -2.91
C LYS A 44 -17.77 1.42 -1.77
N GLY A 45 -16.93 2.00 -0.91
CA GLY A 45 -17.36 2.77 0.26
C GLY A 45 -17.55 1.95 1.54
N THR A 46 -17.27 0.64 1.52
CA THR A 46 -17.27 -0.21 2.72
C THR A 46 -15.87 -0.47 3.27
N GLU A 47 -14.86 0.24 2.78
CA GLU A 47 -13.48 0.13 3.24
C GLU A 47 -13.36 0.61 4.69
N ASN A 48 -12.71 -0.18 5.55
CA ASN A 48 -12.42 0.26 6.92
C ASN A 48 -11.36 1.38 6.94
N LYS A 49 -10.46 1.36 5.95
CA LYS A 49 -9.44 2.38 5.67
C LYS A 49 -9.16 2.36 4.18
N ASP A 50 -9.15 3.54 3.56
CA ASP A 50 -9.08 3.73 2.12
C ASP A 50 -7.79 4.43 1.66
N ALA A 51 -6.98 4.95 2.59
CA ALA A 51 -5.66 5.51 2.28
C ALA A 51 -4.66 5.29 3.43
N PHE A 52 -3.39 5.05 3.05
CA PHE A 52 -2.25 4.98 3.96
C PHE A 52 -1.19 6.00 3.56
N HIS A 53 -1.08 7.10 4.30
CA HIS A 53 -0.06 8.12 4.03
C HIS A 53 1.31 7.65 4.53
N PHE A 54 2.37 7.91 3.77
CA PHE A 54 3.72 7.39 4.10
C PHE A 54 4.24 7.89 5.46
N ASN A 55 3.82 9.08 5.91
CA ASN A 55 4.17 9.62 7.22
C ASN A 55 3.49 8.87 8.39
N GLU A 56 2.44 8.11 8.12
CA GLU A 56 1.69 7.30 9.08
C GLU A 56 2.08 5.82 9.00
N VAL A 57 2.70 5.40 7.90
CA VAL A 57 3.14 4.01 7.66
C VAL A 57 4.53 3.78 8.23
N LYS A 58 4.63 2.83 9.16
CA LYS A 58 5.89 2.36 9.73
C LYS A 58 6.66 1.46 8.77
N ASN A 59 5.97 0.54 8.09
CA ASN A 59 6.54 -0.31 7.04
C ASN A 59 5.46 -1.00 6.21
N VAL A 60 5.87 -1.47 5.03
CA VAL A 60 5.08 -2.34 4.16
C VAL A 60 5.85 -3.63 3.90
N LYS A 61 5.19 -4.79 4.03
CA LYS A 61 5.80 -6.11 3.91
C LYS A 61 5.03 -7.00 2.93
N PHE A 62 5.75 -7.85 2.23
CA PHE A 62 5.20 -8.92 1.41
C PHE A 62 5.42 -10.27 2.09
N GLY A 63 4.44 -11.17 2.05
CA GLY A 63 4.52 -12.46 2.72
C GLY A 63 3.62 -13.55 2.13
N PHE A 64 3.76 -14.75 2.69
CA PHE A 64 2.91 -15.90 2.33
C PHE A 64 1.52 -15.78 3.00
N SER A 65 0.49 -16.29 2.30
CA SER A 65 -0.87 -16.40 2.81
C SER A 65 -1.48 -17.72 2.34
N PHE A 66 -2.49 -18.22 3.05
CA PHE A 66 -3.31 -19.34 2.55
C PHE A 66 -4.16 -18.95 1.34
N SER A 67 -4.22 -17.67 0.96
CA SER A 67 -4.89 -17.18 -0.24
C SER A 67 -4.05 -16.13 -1.00
N PRO A 68 -3.27 -16.53 -2.01
CA PRO A 68 -1.99 -17.24 -1.94
C PRO A 68 -0.80 -16.40 -1.42
N PHE A 69 -0.83 -15.07 -1.52
CA PHE A 69 0.18 -14.17 -0.97
C PHE A 69 -0.47 -12.92 -0.39
N ARG A 70 0.28 -12.17 0.43
CA ARG A 70 -0.22 -10.97 1.08
C ARG A 70 0.74 -9.80 1.09
N ILE A 71 0.16 -8.62 1.21
CA ILE A 71 0.81 -7.40 1.65
C ILE A 71 0.30 -7.08 3.06
N VAL A 72 1.19 -6.61 3.93
CA VAL A 72 0.86 -6.09 5.25
C VAL A 72 1.39 -4.66 5.34
N ILE A 73 0.51 -3.70 5.59
CA ILE A 73 0.86 -2.32 5.89
C ILE A 73 0.76 -2.16 7.40
N ILE A 74 1.84 -1.67 8.03
CA ILE A 74 1.89 -1.46 9.48
C ILE A 74 1.96 0.04 9.72
N ASP A 75 0.99 0.57 10.46
CA ASP A 75 0.95 1.98 10.85
C ASP A 75 1.92 2.26 12.02
N ASN A 76 2.22 3.53 12.26
CA ASN A 76 3.15 3.96 13.31
C ASN A 76 2.68 3.61 14.74
N ASP A 77 1.38 3.47 14.94
CA ASP A 77 0.76 2.99 16.19
C ASP A 77 0.85 1.46 16.36
N GLY A 78 1.30 0.73 15.34
CA GLY A 78 1.43 -0.72 15.33
C GLY A 78 0.23 -1.47 14.77
N GLU A 79 -0.83 -0.78 14.32
CA GLU A 79 -1.96 -1.43 13.64
C GLU A 79 -1.50 -2.08 12.34
N SER A 80 -2.01 -3.28 12.05
CA SER A 80 -1.62 -4.07 10.87
C SER A 80 -2.79 -4.29 9.93
N TRP A 81 -2.65 -3.77 8.72
CA TRP A 81 -3.63 -3.86 7.64
C TRP A 81 -3.19 -4.94 6.65
N ILE A 82 -3.97 -6.01 6.59
CA ILE A 82 -3.63 -7.21 5.82
C ILE A 82 -4.41 -7.21 4.50
N PHE A 83 -3.69 -7.41 3.42
CA PHE A 83 -4.22 -7.53 2.07
C PHE A 83 -3.83 -8.90 1.50
N ASP A 84 -4.77 -9.84 1.47
CA ASP A 84 -4.59 -11.18 0.88
C ASP A 84 -4.91 -11.16 -0.63
N GLN A 85 -4.86 -12.32 -1.29
CA GLN A 85 -5.13 -12.51 -2.72
C GLN A 85 -4.21 -11.73 -3.67
N VAL A 86 -2.99 -11.46 -3.23
CA VAL A 86 -2.01 -10.68 -4.00
C VAL A 86 -1.27 -11.59 -4.97
N ASN A 87 -1.06 -11.13 -6.22
CA ASN A 87 -0.16 -11.81 -7.16
C ASN A 87 1.29 -11.72 -6.65
N ARG A 88 2.03 -12.84 -6.70
CA ARG A 88 3.41 -12.89 -6.19
C ARG A 88 4.35 -11.87 -6.83
N LYS A 89 4.30 -11.70 -8.15
CA LYS A 89 5.19 -10.80 -8.89
C LYS A 89 4.85 -9.36 -8.56
N ASP A 90 3.57 -9.02 -8.60
CA ASP A 90 3.10 -7.66 -8.35
C ASP A 90 3.31 -7.25 -6.90
N GLY A 91 3.04 -8.15 -5.95
CA GLY A 91 3.24 -7.88 -4.52
C GLY A 91 4.70 -7.63 -4.14
N LYS A 92 5.65 -8.38 -4.72
CA LYS A 92 7.08 -8.10 -4.54
C LYS A 92 7.46 -6.74 -5.11
N ARG A 93 7.07 -6.47 -6.36
CA ARG A 93 7.33 -5.21 -7.05
C ARG A 93 6.75 -4.02 -6.29
N PHE A 94 5.56 -4.17 -5.73
CA PHE A 94 4.91 -3.14 -4.92
C PHE A 94 5.76 -2.74 -3.72
N VAL A 95 6.23 -3.72 -2.94
CA VAL A 95 7.05 -3.46 -1.74
C VAL A 95 8.43 -2.92 -2.11
N GLU A 96 9.04 -3.41 -3.19
CA GLU A 96 10.30 -2.89 -3.72
C GLU A 96 10.19 -1.40 -4.12
N LEU A 97 9.11 -1.04 -4.82
CA LEU A 97 8.84 0.35 -5.20
C LEU A 97 8.58 1.22 -3.97
N TYR A 98 7.75 0.77 -3.03
CA TYR A 98 7.49 1.48 -1.78
C TYR A 98 8.79 1.81 -1.03
N ASN A 99 9.65 0.81 -0.82
CA ASN A 99 10.92 0.99 -0.12
C ASN A 99 11.84 1.96 -0.85
N SER A 100 11.86 1.92 -2.18
CA SER A 100 12.65 2.83 -3.01
C SER A 100 12.19 4.28 -2.86
N ILE A 101 10.88 4.52 -2.94
CA ILE A 101 10.28 5.86 -2.77
C ILE A 101 10.53 6.37 -1.36
N ASN A 102 10.30 5.54 -0.33
CA ASN A 102 10.48 5.93 1.06
C ASN A 102 11.94 6.30 1.36
N LYS A 103 12.91 5.52 0.86
CA LYS A 103 14.33 5.83 1.01
C LYS A 103 14.71 7.17 0.38
N ILE A 104 14.24 7.45 -0.84
CA ILE A 104 14.50 8.73 -1.52
C ILE A 104 13.95 9.91 -0.70
N LYS A 105 12.79 9.74 -0.06
CA LYS A 105 12.20 10.78 0.80
C LYS A 105 13.01 11.02 2.07
N GLU A 106 13.46 9.96 2.74
CA GLU A 106 14.31 10.07 3.93
C GLU A 106 15.62 10.80 3.61
N GLU A 107 16.25 10.46 2.49
CA GLU A 107 17.47 11.11 2.01
C GLU A 107 17.21 12.60 1.73
N ASN A 108 16.16 12.94 0.99
CA ASN A 108 15.81 14.34 0.71
C ASN A 108 15.47 15.15 1.97
N HIS A 109 14.81 14.56 2.98
CA HIS A 109 14.54 15.24 4.25
C HIS A 109 15.81 15.47 5.10
N SER A 110 16.83 14.63 4.94
CA SER A 110 18.11 14.78 5.64
C SER A 110 18.95 15.95 5.11
N TYR A 111 18.81 16.29 3.82
CA TYR A 111 19.56 17.39 3.19
C TYR A 111 19.14 18.80 3.64
N TYR A 112 17.92 18.98 4.17
CA TYR A 112 17.43 20.30 4.64
C TYR A 112 17.62 20.53 6.15
N ARG A 113 18.32 19.63 6.86
CA ARG A 113 18.54 19.71 8.31
C ARG A 113 19.94 20.19 8.73
N ASN A 114 20.76 20.66 7.78
CA ASN A 114 22.08 21.24 8.04
C ASN A 114 22.08 22.75 7.81
#